data_AF-A0A5J4R250-F1
#
_entry.id   AF-A0A5J4R250-F1
#
_cell.length_a   1.000
_cell.length_b   1.000
_cell.length_c   1.000
_cell.angle_alpha   90.00
_cell.angle_beta   90.00
_cell.angle_gamma   90.00
#
_symmetry.space_group_name_H-M   'P 1'
#
loop_
_entity.id
_entity.type
_entity.pdbx_description
1 polymer ?
#
loop_
_entity_poly.entity_id
_entity_poly.type
_entity_poly.pdbx_seq_one_letter_code
_entity_poly.pdbx_strand_id
1 'polypeptide(L)' 'MIARLRFQQERIGHGSDILQYIREMAMKYGYKYIGLESTNEKSTVFGLKHGFRNHKGMKGYYIFLLKEIKREL' A
#
# COMPACT_ATOMS: atom_id res chain seq x y z
N MET A 1 -14.38 -1.96 0.66
CA MET A 1 -14.13 -3.14 -0.19
C MET A 1 -12.90 -3.86 0.35
N ILE A 2 -12.95 -5.18 0.50
CA ILE A 2 -11.80 -6.00 0.90
C ILE A 2 -11.51 -6.93 -0.27
N ALA A 3 -10.30 -6.89 -0.82
CA ALA A 3 -9.86 -7.75 -1.92
C ALA A 3 -8.64 -8.57 -1.49
N ARG A 4 -8.58 -9.84 -1.89
CA ARG A 4 -7.40 -10.70 -1.70
C ARG A 4 -6.64 -10.79 -3.02
N LEU A 5 -5.37 -10.42 -3.00
CA LEU A 5 -4.49 -10.48 -4.16
C LEU A 5 -3.45 -11.59 -3.98
N ARG A 6 -3.29 -12.45 -4.99
CA ARG A 6 -2.24 -13.45 -5.05
C ARG A 6 -1.50 -13.32 -6.37
N PHE A 7 -0.18 -13.31 -6.31
CA PHE A 7 0.69 -13.32 -7.48
C PHE A 7 1.29 -14.72 -7.63
N GLN A 8 1.27 -15.27 -8.85
CA GLN A 8 1.96 -16.52 -9.16
C GLN A 8 3.47 -16.31 -9.25
N GLN A 9 3.90 -15.14 -9.72
CA GLN A 9 5.31 -14.73 -9.80
C GLN A 9 5.56 -13.58 -8.82
N GLU A 10 6.56 -13.74 -7.94
CA GLU A 10 6.96 -12.71 -6.97
C GLU A 10 8.19 -11.93 -7.47
N ARG A 11 8.37 -10.69 -7.00
CA ARG A 11 9.57 -9.86 -7.20
C ARG A 11 9.86 -9.39 -8.65
N ILE A 12 8.86 -9.42 -9.52
CA ILE A 12 8.96 -8.91 -10.90
C ILE A 12 8.27 -7.55 -11.12
N GLY A 13 7.74 -6.92 -10.06
CA GLY A 13 7.15 -5.57 -10.13
C GLY A 13 5.63 -5.50 -9.95
N HIS A 14 4.89 -6.60 -10.19
CA HIS A 14 3.42 -6.59 -10.18
C HIS A 14 2.76 -6.00 -8.92
N GLY A 15 3.32 -6.26 -7.73
CA GLY A 15 2.79 -5.69 -6.48
C GLY A 15 2.95 -4.17 -6.43
N SER A 16 4.06 -3.64 -6.94
CA SER A 16 4.33 -2.21 -7.03
C SER A 16 3.44 -1.55 -8.07
N ASP A 17 3.25 -2.18 -9.24
CA ASP A 17 2.37 -1.67 -10.30
C ASP A 17 0.92 -1.56 -9.83
N ILE A 18 0.40 -2.61 -9.17
CA ILE A 18 -0.95 -2.58 -8.59
C ILE A 18 -1.07 -1.51 -7.51
N LEU A 19 -0.07 -1.38 -6.64
CA LEU A 19 -0.10 -0.36 -5.60
C LEU A 19 -0.15 1.05 -6.21
N GLN A 20 0.61 1.29 -7.28
CA GLN A 20 0.57 2.55 -8.03
C GLN A 20 -0.82 2.81 -8.62
N TYR A 21 -1.42 1.81 -9.29
CA TYR A 21 -2.77 1.92 -9.81
C TYR A 21 -3.81 2.23 -8.72
N ILE A 22 -3.75 1.54 -7.58
CA ILE A 22 -4.65 1.79 -6.44
C ILE A 22 -4.46 3.21 -5.90
N ARG A 23 -3.22 3.73 -5.82
CA ARG A 23 -2.95 5.12 -5.41
C ARG A 23 -3.60 6.12 -6.33
N GLU A 24 -3.45 5.93 -7.65
CA GLU A 24 -4.06 6.80 -8.66
C GLU A 24 -5.59 6.81 -8.55
N MET A 25 -6.21 5.63 -8.44
CA MET A 25 -7.65 5.53 -8.24
C MET A 25 -8.09 6.15 -6.91
N ALA A 26 -7.36 5.91 -5.83
CA ALA A 26 -7.67 6.46 -4.52
C ALA A 26 -7.63 8.00 -4.54
N MET A 27 -6.61 8.59 -5.19
CA MET A 27 -6.54 10.04 -5.40
C MET A 27 -7.68 10.55 -6.27
N LYS A 28 -7.96 9.88 -7.40
CA LYS A 28 -9.04 10.26 -8.33
C LYS A 28 -10.41 10.34 -7.64
N TYR A 29 -10.69 9.45 -6.70
CA TYR A 29 -11.96 9.39 -5.97
C TYR A 29 -11.92 10.09 -4.60
N GLY A 30 -10.87 10.86 -4.29
CA GLY A 30 -10.81 11.68 -3.07
C GLY A 30 -10.53 10.92 -1.76
N TYR A 31 -10.05 9.68 -1.85
CA TYR A 31 -9.60 8.94 -0.67
C TYR A 31 -8.32 9.56 -0.11
N LYS A 32 -8.20 9.57 1.21
CA LYS A 32 -7.05 10.16 1.93
C LYS A 32 -5.99 9.12 2.31
N TYR A 33 -6.40 7.86 2.49
CA TYR A 33 -5.56 6.80 3.03
C TYR A 33 -5.74 5.50 2.26
N ILE A 34 -4.67 4.70 2.21
CA ILE A 34 -4.73 3.29 1.83
C ILE A 34 -4.33 2.47 3.05
N GLY A 35 -5.16 1.48 3.40
CA GLY A 35 -4.84 0.48 4.42
C GLY A 35 -4.18 -0.74 3.79
N LEU A 36 -3.15 -1.26 4.45
CA LEU A 36 -2.58 -2.58 4.19
C LEU A 36 -2.81 -3.43 5.44
N GLU A 37 -3.68 -4.42 5.31
CA GLU A 37 -4.20 -5.21 6.44
C GLU A 37 -3.78 -6.67 6.33
N SER A 38 -3.80 -7.38 7.46
CA SER A 38 -3.45 -8.81 7.55
C SER A 38 -2.06 -9.12 7.00
N THR A 39 -1.06 -8.26 7.27
CA THR A 39 0.28 -8.45 6.71
C THR A 39 1.03 -9.61 7.39
N ASN A 40 1.70 -10.40 6.56
CA ASN A 40 2.81 -11.26 6.97
C ASN A 40 4.16 -10.51 6.89
N GLU A 41 5.27 -11.17 7.21
CA GLU A 41 6.62 -10.59 7.17
C GLU A 41 6.97 -9.99 5.79
N LYS A 42 6.77 -10.74 4.71
CA LYS A 42 7.04 -10.26 3.33
C LYS A 42 6.24 -9.00 2.99
N SER A 43 4.93 -9.02 3.25
CA SER A 43 4.04 -7.90 2.95
C SER A 43 4.28 -6.69 3.87
N THR A 44 4.78 -6.92 5.09
CA THR A 44 5.23 -5.86 6.00
C THR A 44 6.43 -5.13 5.41
N VAL A 45 7.47 -5.87 5.00
CA VAL A 45 8.65 -5.30 4.35
C VAL A 45 8.27 -4.54 3.07
N PHE A 46 7.35 -5.10 2.27
CA PHE A 46 6.80 -4.44 1.09
C PHE A 46 6.11 -3.11 1.46
N GLY A 47 5.20 -3.11 2.43
CA GLY A 47 4.48 -1.90 2.85
C GLY A 47 5.43 -0.81 3.34
N LEU A 48 6.36 -1.16 4.22
CA LEU A 48 7.37 -0.24 4.74
C LEU A 48 8.22 0.37 3.61
N LYS A 49 8.68 -0.45 2.65
CA LYS A 49 9.42 0.02 1.47
C LYS A 49 8.64 1.04 0.65
N HIS A 50 7.31 0.94 0.60
CA HIS A 50 6.45 1.84 -0.15
C HIS A 50 5.87 2.99 0.71
N GLY A 51 6.41 3.20 1.91
CA GLY A 51 6.06 4.34 2.77
C GLY A 51 4.84 4.13 3.66
N PHE A 52 4.26 2.91 3.72
CA PHE A 52 3.25 2.61 4.72
C PHE A 52 3.87 2.66 6.12
N ARG A 53 3.08 3.09 7.10
CA ARG A 53 3.47 3.16 8.50
C ARG A 53 2.55 2.28 9.34
N ASN A 54 3.09 1.70 10.40
CA ASN A 54 2.28 0.94 11.34
C ASN A 54 1.20 1.85 11.92
N HIS A 55 -0.05 1.41 11.88
CA HIS A 55 -1.16 2.21 12.36
C HIS A 55 -1.44 1.89 13.84
N LYS A 56 -1.09 2.84 14.70
CA LYS A 56 -1.34 2.80 16.16
C LYS A 56 -0.72 1.61 16.89
N GLY A 57 0.41 1.09 16.43
CA GLY A 57 1.07 -0.07 17.04
C GLY A 57 0.37 -1.41 16.75
N MET A 58 -0.68 -1.44 15.92
CA MET A 58 -1.38 -2.68 15.62
C MET A 58 -0.56 -3.58 14.70
N LYS A 59 -0.26 -4.79 15.16
CA LYS A 59 0.46 -5.79 14.38
C LYS A 59 -0.36 -6.17 13.16
N GLY A 60 0.27 -6.16 11.98
CA GLY A 60 -0.38 -6.56 10.73
C GLY A 60 -1.24 -5.48 10.09
N TYR A 61 -1.28 -4.27 10.65
CA TYR A 61 -2.12 -3.17 10.18
C TYR A 61 -1.27 -1.91 9.89
N TYR A 62 -1.25 -1.50 8.63
CA TYR A 62 -0.43 -0.40 8.14
C TYR A 62 -1.27 0.58 7.32
N ILE A 63 -0.90 1.85 7.36
CA ILE A 63 -1.59 2.92 6.64
C ILE A 63 -0.61 3.75 5.82
N PHE A 64 -1.04 4.16 4.64
CA PHE A 64 -0.34 5.12 3.78
C PHE A 64 -1.18 6.37 3.60
N LEU A 65 -0.62 7.53 3.90
CA LEU A 65 -1.26 8.82 3.67
C LEU A 65 -0.94 9.31 2.26
N LEU A 66 -1.96 9.44 1.41
CA LEU A 66 -1.78 9.82 0.00
C LEU A 66 -1.24 11.24 -0.19
N LYS A 67 -1.36 12.11 0.83
CA LYS A 67 -0.87 13.49 0.82
C LYS A 67 0.64 13.63 0.93
N GLU A 68 1.37 12.55 1.23
CA GLU A 68 2.84 12.58 1.38
C GLU A 68 3.59 12.58 0.04
N ILE A 69 2.87 12.51 -1.09
CA ILE A 69 3.45 12.76 -2.41
C ILE A 69 3.63 14.28 -2.56
N LYS A 70 4.75 14.80 -2.05
CA LYS A 70 5.28 16.05 -2.59
C LYS A 70 5.59 15.77 -4.05
N ARG A 71 4.84 16.41 -4.96
CA ARG A 71 5.28 16.61 -6.33
C ARG A 71 6.60 17.38 -6.26
N GLU A 72 7.71 16.68 -6.41
CA GLU A 72 8.87 17.29 -7.02
C GLU A 72 8.53 17.41 -8.51
N LEU A 73 8.11 18.61 -8.90
CA LEU A 73 8.15 19.10 -10.27
C LEU A 73 9.53 19.71 -10.51
#